data_AF-A0A519NEV8-F1
#
_entry.id   AF-A0A519NEV8-F1
#
_cell.length_a   1.000
_cell.length_b   1.000
_cell.length_c   1.000
_cell.angle_alpha   90.00
_cell.angle_beta   90.00
_cell.angle_gamma   90.00
#
_symmetry.space_group_name_H-M   'P 1'
#
loop_
_entity.id
_entity.type
_entity.pdbx_description
1 polymer ?
#
loop_
_entity_poly.entity_id
_entity_poly.type
_entity_poly.pdbx_seq_one_letter_code
_entity_poly.pdbx_strand_id
1 'polypeptide(L)' 'MPTDKILLNKGIKFMAYALPLFFIGPSVIYNAFQNKENAWHYLVLAVGITMCFGAVYFSFRGLSTIVKSMTD' A
#
# COMPACT_ATOMS: atom_id res chain seq x y z
N MET A 1 28.35 9.11 -8.93
CA MET A 1 26.94 9.54 -8.91
C MET A 1 26.56 9.76 -7.47
N PRO A 2 26.34 11.00 -7.02
CA PRO A 2 25.81 11.26 -5.69
C PRO A 2 24.30 10.95 -5.70
N THR A 3 23.88 9.91 -4.98
CA THR A 3 22.46 9.59 -4.78
C THR A 3 21.72 10.78 -4.18
N ASP A 4 20.58 11.16 -4.77
CA ASP A 4 19.73 12.21 -4.24
C ASP A 4 19.01 11.72 -2.97
N LYS A 5 19.60 12.05 -1.81
CA LYS A 5 19.09 11.66 -0.50
C LYS A 5 17.69 12.24 -0.21
N ILE A 6 17.31 13.37 -0.81
CA ILE A 6 15.99 13.98 -0.62
C ILE A 6 14.95 13.10 -1.29
N LEU A 7 15.21 12.70 -2.53
CA LEU A 7 14.31 11.86 -3.31
C LEU A 7 14.24 10.43 -2.74
N LEU A 8 15.38 9.89 -2.29
CA LEU A 8 15.46 8.60 -1.60
C LEU A 8 14.57 8.58 -0.35
N ASN A 9 14.70 9.59 0.52
CA ASN A 9 13.95 9.66 1.76
C ASN A 9 12.43 9.83 1.50
N LYS A 10 12.05 10.50 0.41
CA LYS A 10 10.67 10.59 -0.06
C LYS A 10 10.12 9.24 -0.52
N GLY A 11 10.91 8.46 -1.27
CA GLY A 11 10.55 7.11 -1.69
C GLY A 11 10.38 6.15 -0.50
N ILE A 12 11.29 6.21 0.48
CA ILE A 12 11.19 5.43 1.72
C ILE A 12 9.94 5.79 2.52
N LYS A 13 9.58 7.09 2.64
CA LYS A 13 8.32 7.50 3.27
C LYS A 13 7.10 6.88 2.58
N PHE A 14 7.05 6.87 1.25
CA PHE A 14 5.95 6.23 0.52
C PHE A 14 5.89 4.71 0.80
N MET A 15 7.03 4.03 0.88
CA MET A 15 7.05 2.61 1.26
C MET A 15 6.62 2.38 2.71
N ALA A 16 7.00 3.26 3.63
CA ALA A 16 6.57 3.19 5.03
C ALA A 16 5.05 3.33 5.18
N TYR A 17 4.37 4.12 4.32
CA TYR A 17 2.92 4.17 4.26
C TYR A 17 2.28 2.95 3.59
N ALA A 18 2.93 2.36 2.59
CA ALA A 18 2.44 1.15 1.93
C ALA A 18 2.48 -0.08 2.85
N LEU A 19 3.50 -0.17 3.72
CA LEU A 19 3.71 -1.30 4.62
C LEU A 19 2.50 -1.63 5.51
N PRO A 20 1.94 -0.71 6.32
CA PRO A 20 0.76 -1.01 7.12
C PRO A 20 -0.46 -1.34 6.23
N LEU A 21 -0.57 -0.73 5.06
CA LEU A 21 -1.64 -1.00 4.11
C LEU A 21 -1.63 -2.45 3.60
N PHE A 22 -0.45 -3.07 3.46
CA PHE A 22 -0.32 -4.48 3.11
C PHE A 22 -0.80 -5.44 4.21
N PHE A 23 -0.79 -5.02 5.47
CA PHE A 23 -1.34 -5.84 6.55
C PHE A 23 -2.84 -5.58 6.72
N ILE A 24 -3.23 -4.30 6.70
CA ILE A 24 -4.63 -3.90 6.93
C ILE A 24 -5.54 -4.39 5.81
N GLY A 25 -5.16 -4.26 4.54
CA GLY A 25 -6.01 -4.66 3.40
C GLY A 25 -6.45 -6.13 3.48
N PRO A 26 -5.52 -7.10 3.53
CA PRO A 26 -5.83 -8.52 3.66
C PRO A 26 -6.56 -8.86 4.97
N SER A 27 -6.19 -8.23 6.10
CA SER A 27 -6.90 -8.44 7.38
C SER A 27 -8.36 -7.98 7.32
N VAL A 28 -8.65 -6.88 6.63
CA VAL A 28 -10.02 -6.38 6.40
C VAL A 28 -10.79 -7.34 5.48
N ILE A 29 -10.16 -7.81 4.39
CA ILE A 29 -10.75 -8.81 3.49
C ILE A 29 -11.07 -10.12 4.26
N TYR A 30 -10.14 -10.59 5.09
CA TYR A 30 -10.34 -11.79 5.92
C TYR A 30 -11.53 -11.62 6.88
N ASN A 31 -11.63 -10.48 7.55
CA ASN A 31 -12.77 -10.16 8.41
C ASN A 31 -14.10 -10.11 7.64
N ALA A 32 -14.10 -9.55 6.42
CA ALA A 32 -15.28 -9.53 5.56
C ALA A 32 -15.73 -10.95 5.18
N PHE A 33 -14.78 -11.86 4.87
CA PHE A 33 -15.10 -13.25 4.55
C PHE A 33 -15.55 -14.08 5.75
N GLN A 34 -15.23 -13.70 6.98
CA GLN A 34 -15.75 -14.34 8.20
C GLN A 34 -17.21 -13.94 8.44
N ASN A 35 -17.53 -12.65 8.27
CA ASN A 35 -18.85 -12.09 8.59
C ASN A 35 -19.88 -12.23 7.46
N LYS A 36 -19.91 -13.36 6.73
CA LYS A 36 -20.79 -13.56 5.55
C LYS A 36 -22.28 -13.45 5.85
N GLU A 37 -22.69 -13.67 7.10
CA GLU A 37 -24.10 -13.59 7.49
C GLU A 37 -24.67 -12.17 7.48
N ASN A 38 -23.82 -11.13 7.53
CA ASN A 38 -24.26 -9.75 7.50
C ASN A 38 -24.05 -9.13 6.12
N ALA A 39 -25.08 -8.52 5.53
CA ALA A 39 -25.01 -7.89 4.19
C ALA A 39 -23.90 -6.82 4.08
N TRP A 40 -23.47 -6.24 5.21
CA TRP A 40 -22.36 -5.28 5.30
C TRP A 40 -21.00 -5.85 4.88
N HIS A 41 -20.84 -7.18 4.81
CA HIS A 41 -19.58 -7.80 4.42
C HIS A 41 -19.15 -7.43 2.99
N TYR A 42 -20.08 -7.22 2.06
CA TYR A 42 -19.76 -6.77 0.70
C TYR A 42 -19.13 -5.39 0.68
N LEU A 43 -19.59 -4.49 1.55
CA LEU A 43 -19.05 -3.14 1.70
C LEU A 43 -17.62 -3.19 2.25
N VAL A 44 -17.39 -3.98 3.30
CA VAL A 44 -16.06 -4.16 3.90
C VAL A 44 -15.11 -4.85 2.93
N LEU A 45 -15.59 -5.83 2.17
CA LEU A 45 -14.84 -6.51 1.12
C LEU A 45 -14.37 -5.53 0.04
N ALA A 46 -15.27 -4.66 -0.44
CA ALA A 46 -14.93 -3.62 -1.40
C ALA A 46 -13.86 -2.66 -0.85
N VAL A 47 -13.99 -2.21 0.40
CA VAL A 47 -12.99 -1.36 1.07
C VAL A 47 -11.64 -2.08 1.15
N GLY A 48 -11.62 -3.35 1.57
CA GLY A 48 -10.39 -4.14 1.65
C GLY A 48 -9.68 -4.28 0.29
N ILE A 49 -10.44 -4.53 -0.78
CA ILE A 49 -9.92 -4.58 -2.15
C ILE A 49 -9.32 -3.24 -2.56
N THR A 50 -10.02 -2.12 -2.30
CA THR A 50 -9.50 -0.79 -2.62
C THR A 50 -8.23 -0.44 -1.83
N MET A 51 -8.13 -0.86 -0.57
CA MET A 51 -6.91 -0.70 0.24
C MET A 51 -5.74 -1.50 -0.34
N CYS A 52 -5.98 -2.74 -0.80
CA CYS A 52 -4.94 -3.54 -1.48
C CYS A 52 -4.46 -2.87 -2.77
N PHE A 53 -5.36 -2.33 -3.59
CA PHE A 53 -4.97 -1.56 -4.79
C PHE A 53 -4.17 -0.31 -4.42
N GLY A 54 -4.59 0.41 -3.37
CA GLY A 54 -3.84 1.54 -2.82
C GLY A 54 -2.43 1.15 -2.39
N ALA A 55 -2.28 0.00 -1.71
CA ALA A 55 -0.99 -0.49 -1.23
C ALA A 55 -0.03 -0.72 -2.40
N VAL A 56 -0.50 -1.43 -3.44
CA VAL A 56 0.27 -1.68 -4.67
C VAL A 56 0.67 -0.37 -5.34
N TYR A 57 -0.25 0.59 -5.47
CA TYR A 57 0.03 1.89 -6.06
C TYR A 57 1.11 2.68 -5.29
N PHE A 58 0.99 2.75 -3.96
CA PHE A 58 1.96 3.41 -3.10
C PHE A 58 3.33 2.73 -3.14
N SER A 59 3.37 1.39 -3.16
CA SER A 59 4.62 0.64 -3.31
C SER A 59 5.29 0.89 -4.65
N PHE A 60 4.54 0.87 -5.75
CA PHE A 60 5.10 1.10 -7.08
C PHE A 60 5.67 2.51 -7.21
N ARG A 61 4.94 3.51 -6.70
CA ARG A 61 5.42 4.91 -6.64
C ARG A 61 6.62 5.07 -5.72
N GLY A 62 6.63 4.43 -4.55
CA GLY A 62 7.75 4.45 -3.61
C GLY A 62 9.00 3.87 -4.23
N LEU A 63 8.91 2.66 -4.78
CA LEU A 63 10.01 1.98 -5.48
C LEU A 63 10.52 2.79 -6.68
N SER A 64 9.63 3.30 -7.54
CA SER A 64 10.03 4.14 -8.67
C SER A 64 10.76 5.42 -8.23
N THR A 65 10.36 6.01 -7.11
CA THR A 65 11.03 7.19 -6.54
C THR A 65 12.42 6.82 -6.00
N ILE A 66 12.55 5.66 -5.33
CA ILE A 66 13.85 5.15 -4.87
C ILE A 66 14.78 4.90 -6.06
N VAL A 67 14.31 4.21 -7.09
CA VAL A 67 15.12 3.91 -8.29
C VAL A 67 15.59 5.19 -8.95
N LYS A 68 14.70 6.17 -9.16
CA LYS A 68 15.07 7.48 -9.70
C LYS A 68 16.15 8.18 -8.86
N SER A 69 16.05 8.13 -7.53
CA SER A 69 17.04 8.77 -6.64
C SER A 69 18.45 8.19 -6.74
N MET A 70 18.58 6.97 -7.26
CA MET A 70 19.85 6.27 -7.42
C MET A 70 20.44 6.43 -8.84
N THR A 71 19.58 6.65 -9.83
CA THR A 71 19.97 6.71 -11.25
C THR A 71 20.15 8.13 -11.79
N ASP A 72 19.45 9.11 -11.21
CA ASP A 72 19.71 10.55 -11.39
C ASP A 72 20.80 11.01 -10.40
#